data_AF-A0A7S4F1U7-F1
#
_entry.id   AF-A0A7S4F1U7-F1
#
_cell.length_a   1.000
_cell.length_b   1.000
_cell.length_c   1.000
_cell.angle_alpha   90.00
_cell.angle_beta   90.00
_cell.angle_gamma   90.00
#
_symmetry.space_group_name_H-M   'P 1'
#
loop_
_entity.id
_entity.type
_entity.pdbx_description
1 polymer ?
#
loop_
_entity_poly.entity_id
_entity_poly.type
_entity_poly.pdbx_seq_one_letter_code
_entity_poly.pdbx_strand_id
1 'polypeptide(L)'
;RIDTLLTDDGKNRTNENIQQIILELVPNITKTSLKKLIMHARSIQKRIPTWFKQQLKQKREWKPNEIVRFHDDTNEIQYGIYHPDSLHQLRLTASGHGIPIGTPWSTNEWELDAEFTKVATWGTKAPQHHTAAIRGAQYETFPPNEGWITSRGDPIKLTDLTIRRMTLLFTNKTGPPSCQKKWDHILRSQIEWKKVWRTLQNAFANPYDTKTWFRLIHRGLRLNSNDKSVADKTCRLCQTTRESHAHLLTCSRLNELRRLVLKLLKDHLLRRRRPPEALRGQDLPRGELLANLQLAGSGVRSAPHAARRR
;
A
#
# COMPACT_ATOMS: atom_id res chain seq x y z
N ARG A 1 16.66 16.83 -26.39
CA ARG A 1 17.01 15.52 -26.99
C ARG A 1 18.41 15.12 -26.53
N ILE A 2 18.53 14.66 -25.28
CA ILE A 2 19.78 14.02 -24.80
C ILE A 2 19.91 12.63 -25.43
N ASP A 3 18.80 12.05 -25.84
CA ASP A 3 18.70 10.72 -26.48
C ASP A 3 19.47 10.66 -27.81
N THR A 4 19.44 11.70 -28.64
CA THR A 4 20.20 11.77 -29.91
C THR A 4 21.72 11.94 -29.72
N LEU A 5 22.18 12.32 -28.52
CA LEU A 5 23.60 12.34 -28.15
C LEU A 5 24.08 10.98 -27.63
N LEU A 6 23.15 10.03 -27.42
CA LEU A 6 23.37 8.78 -26.71
C LEU A 6 23.11 7.53 -27.55
N THR A 7 22.37 7.62 -28.65
CA THR A 7 22.13 6.50 -29.56
C THR A 7 23.21 6.39 -30.66
N ASP A 8 23.82 5.20 -30.64
CA ASP A 8 24.55 4.44 -31.66
C ASP A 8 26.09 4.30 -31.64
N ASP A 9 26.45 3.02 -31.52
CA ASP A 9 27.53 2.28 -32.16
C ASP A 9 28.98 2.60 -31.86
N GLY A 10 29.33 2.83 -30.60
CA GLY A 10 30.68 2.52 -30.08
C GLY A 10 31.86 3.25 -30.76
N LYS A 11 31.58 4.07 -31.76
CA LYS A 11 32.45 4.99 -32.44
C LYS A 11 32.11 6.32 -31.80
N ASN A 12 33.09 6.90 -31.12
CA ASN A 12 33.07 8.31 -30.80
C ASN A 12 32.51 9.05 -32.01
N ARG A 13 31.31 9.65 -31.93
CA ARG A 13 30.83 10.54 -32.98
C ARG A 13 31.98 11.51 -33.26
N THR A 14 32.52 11.47 -34.49
CA THR A 14 33.48 12.46 -34.96
C THR A 14 32.83 13.84 -34.81
N ASN A 15 33.65 14.91 -34.76
CA ASN A 15 33.16 16.28 -34.61
C ASN A 15 31.95 16.60 -35.51
N GLU A 16 31.90 15.97 -36.69
CA GLU A 16 30.90 16.14 -37.73
C GLU A 16 29.48 15.73 -37.29
N ASN A 17 29.30 14.66 -36.50
CA ASN A 17 27.96 14.18 -36.14
C ASN A 17 27.29 14.99 -35.01
N ILE A 18 28.08 15.55 -34.09
CA ILE A 18 27.55 16.49 -33.07
C ILE A 18 27.26 17.84 -33.72
N GLN A 19 28.11 18.24 -34.66
CA GLN A 19 27.93 19.46 -35.44
C GLN A 19 26.66 19.41 -36.28
N GLN A 20 26.38 18.32 -36.99
CA GLN A 20 25.16 18.15 -37.78
C GLN A 20 23.90 18.23 -36.92
N ILE A 21 23.84 17.54 -35.78
CA ILE A 21 22.68 17.63 -34.86
C ILE A 21 22.46 19.07 -34.39
N ILE A 22 23.53 19.79 -34.03
CA ILE A 22 23.39 21.17 -33.54
C ILE A 22 22.90 22.09 -34.67
N LEU A 23 23.34 21.85 -35.91
CA LEU A 23 22.89 22.61 -37.08
C LEU A 23 21.44 22.29 -37.46
N GLU A 24 20.99 21.04 -37.31
CA GLU A 24 19.57 20.68 -37.49
C GLU A 24 18.67 21.35 -36.45
N LEU A 25 19.12 21.44 -35.20
CA LEU A 25 18.36 22.06 -34.11
C LEU A 25 18.41 23.59 -34.15
N VAL A 26 19.51 24.16 -34.66
CA VAL A 26 19.74 25.61 -34.73
C VAL A 26 20.43 25.96 -36.06
N PRO A 27 19.68 26.07 -37.17
CA PRO A 27 20.25 26.21 -38.52
C PRO A 27 21.04 27.50 -38.76
N ASN A 28 20.83 28.55 -37.96
CA ASN A 28 21.46 29.87 -38.14
C ASN A 28 22.54 30.21 -37.10
N ILE A 29 23.22 29.20 -36.55
CA ILE A 29 24.22 29.42 -35.49
C ILE A 29 25.56 29.92 -36.04
N THR A 30 26.17 30.89 -35.35
CA THR A 30 27.52 31.37 -35.70
C THR A 30 28.58 30.31 -35.44
N LYS A 31 29.63 30.25 -36.30
CA LYS A 31 30.73 29.27 -36.17
C LYS A 31 31.37 29.26 -34.77
N THR A 32 31.48 30.42 -34.13
CA THR A 32 32.04 30.58 -32.78
C THR A 32 31.14 29.97 -31.70
N SER A 33 29.82 30.13 -31.84
CA SER A 33 28.82 29.59 -30.90
C SER A 33 28.65 28.07 -31.08
N LEU A 34 28.71 27.60 -32.32
CA LEU A 34 28.73 26.18 -32.67
C LEU A 34 29.90 25.46 -31.98
N LYS A 35 31.12 26.02 -32.07
CA LYS A 35 32.30 25.47 -31.36
C LYS A 35 32.10 25.41 -29.85
N LYS A 36 31.52 26.45 -29.23
CA LYS A 36 31.22 26.47 -27.79
C LYS A 36 30.20 25.39 -27.40
N LEU A 37 29.13 25.23 -28.16
CA LEU A 37 28.11 24.20 -27.91
C LEU A 37 28.67 22.78 -28.07
N ILE A 38 29.49 22.53 -29.09
CA ILE A 38 30.17 21.24 -29.26
C ILE A 38 31.07 20.93 -28.05
N MET A 39 31.84 21.90 -27.56
CA MET A 39 32.65 21.72 -26.35
C MET A 39 31.80 21.45 -25.11
N HIS A 40 30.68 22.15 -24.97
CA HIS A 40 29.77 21.97 -23.84
C HIS A 40 29.09 20.60 -23.86
N ALA A 41 28.58 20.18 -25.03
CA ALA A 41 27.99 18.86 -25.23
C ALA A 41 28.99 17.73 -24.88
N ARG A 42 30.27 17.87 -25.25
CA ARG A 42 31.33 16.94 -24.85
C ARG A 42 31.58 16.89 -23.36
N SER A 43 31.60 18.05 -22.71
CA SER A 43 31.76 18.14 -21.25
C SER A 43 30.65 17.39 -20.53
N ILE A 44 29.40 17.56 -21.00
CA ILE A 44 28.25 16.82 -20.49
C ILE A 44 28.40 15.32 -20.78
N GLN A 45 28.71 14.92 -22.01
CA GLN A 45 28.85 13.52 -22.40
C GLN A 45 29.92 12.77 -21.59
N LYS A 46 31.03 13.43 -21.23
CA LYS A 46 32.07 12.89 -20.35
C LYS A 46 31.58 12.65 -18.92
N ARG A 47 30.66 13.49 -18.43
CA ARG A 47 30.09 13.38 -17.07
C ARG A 47 29.01 12.31 -16.95
N ILE A 48 28.50 11.78 -18.06
CA ILE A 48 27.49 10.72 -18.05
C ILE A 48 28.16 9.42 -17.56
N PRO A 49 27.67 8.82 -16.45
CA PRO A 49 28.25 7.61 -15.88
C PRO A 49 28.30 6.44 -16.87
N THR A 50 29.35 5.62 -16.79
CA THR A 50 29.55 4.46 -17.66
C THR A 50 28.43 3.43 -17.54
N TRP A 51 27.93 3.19 -16.33
CA TRP A 51 26.81 2.28 -16.08
C TRP A 51 25.53 2.74 -16.80
N PHE A 52 25.27 4.05 -16.85
CA PHE A 52 24.10 4.60 -17.53
C PHE A 52 24.22 4.44 -19.05
N LYS A 53 25.42 4.66 -19.61
CA LYS A 53 25.71 4.38 -21.02
C LYS A 53 25.56 2.90 -21.38
N GLN A 54 25.95 1.99 -20.48
CA GLN A 54 25.76 0.55 -20.67
C GLN A 54 24.28 0.17 -20.63
N GLN A 55 23.51 0.76 -19.71
CA GLN A 55 22.07 0.53 -19.62
C GLN A 55 21.31 1.04 -20.85
N LEU A 56 21.73 2.16 -21.43
CA LEU A 56 21.18 2.67 -22.69
C LEU A 56 21.49 1.78 -23.90
N LYS A 57 22.56 0.97 -23.83
CA LYS A 57 22.94 0.02 -24.89
C LYS A 57 22.23 -1.33 -24.79
N GLN A 58 21.54 -1.61 -23.68
CA GLN A 58 20.80 -2.85 -23.55
C GLN A 58 19.57 -2.77 -24.45
N LYS A 59 19.55 -3.59 -25.51
CA LYS A 59 18.38 -3.78 -26.36
C LYS A 59 17.20 -4.15 -25.48
N ARG A 60 16.08 -3.45 -25.63
CA ARG A 60 14.98 -3.59 -24.69
C ARG A 60 14.17 -4.84 -25.05
N GLU A 61 13.95 -5.70 -24.06
CA GLU A 61 13.04 -6.82 -24.23
C GLU A 61 11.59 -6.37 -24.00
N TRP A 62 10.79 -6.37 -25.07
CA TRP A 62 9.36 -6.09 -25.03
C TRP A 62 8.57 -7.35 -24.65
N LYS A 63 7.67 -7.23 -23.67
CA LYS A 63 6.89 -8.38 -23.19
C LYS A 63 5.57 -8.49 -23.95
N PRO A 64 5.10 -9.71 -24.25
CA PRO A 64 3.76 -9.90 -24.78
C PRO A 64 2.70 -9.27 -23.86
N ASN A 65 1.68 -8.67 -24.47
CA ASN A 65 0.62 -7.90 -23.81
C ASN A 65 1.08 -6.61 -23.10
N GLU A 66 2.25 -6.07 -23.46
CA GLU A 66 2.69 -4.76 -23.00
C GLU A 66 2.04 -3.64 -23.84
N ILE A 67 1.65 -2.54 -23.19
CA ILE A 67 1.08 -1.40 -23.87
C ILE A 67 2.21 -0.48 -24.34
N VAL A 68 2.23 -0.18 -25.63
CA VAL A 68 3.23 0.66 -26.28
C VAL A 68 2.57 1.88 -26.92
N ARG A 69 3.34 2.95 -27.03
CA ARG A 69 3.04 4.13 -27.84
C ARG A 69 3.85 4.03 -29.11
N PHE A 70 3.23 4.27 -30.26
CA PHE A 70 3.88 4.26 -31.56
C PHE A 70 3.33 5.42 -32.42
N HIS A 71 3.93 5.64 -33.59
CA HIS A 71 3.41 6.58 -34.58
C HIS A 71 2.82 5.79 -35.75
N ASP A 72 1.66 6.19 -36.24
CA ASP A 72 1.08 5.59 -37.44
C ASP A 72 1.67 6.18 -38.73
N ASP A 73 1.16 5.73 -39.88
CA ASP A 73 1.59 6.18 -41.21
C ASP A 73 1.39 7.70 -41.42
N THR A 74 0.47 8.31 -40.66
CA THR A 74 0.25 9.77 -40.65
C THR A 74 1.13 10.51 -39.64
N ASN A 75 2.02 9.79 -38.97
CA ASN A 75 2.89 10.26 -37.89
C ASN A 75 2.09 10.79 -36.68
N GLU A 76 0.86 10.31 -36.50
CA GLU A 76 0.04 10.60 -35.33
C GLU A 76 0.35 9.61 -34.20
N ILE A 77 0.19 10.07 -32.96
CA ILE A 77 0.50 9.27 -31.78
C ILE A 77 -0.63 8.27 -31.54
N GLN A 78 -0.29 6.99 -31.60
CA GLN A 78 -1.20 5.89 -31.31
C GLN A 78 -0.73 5.07 -30.11
N TYR A 79 -1.64 4.28 -29.56
CA TYR A 79 -1.36 3.30 -28.50
C TYR A 79 -1.73 1.92 -28.99
N GLY A 80 -1.01 0.89 -28.55
CA GLY A 80 -1.25 -0.48 -28.95
C GLY A 80 -0.88 -1.51 -27.89
N ILE A 81 -1.42 -2.71 -27.99
CA ILE A 81 -1.00 -3.89 -27.21
C ILE A 81 -0.06 -4.70 -28.09
N TYR A 82 1.18 -4.84 -27.62
CA TYR A 82 2.22 -5.58 -28.32
C TYR A 82 2.08 -7.09 -28.12
N HIS A 83 2.14 -7.82 -29.22
CA HIS A 83 2.37 -9.25 -29.32
C HIS A 83 3.60 -9.48 -30.20
N PRO A 84 4.31 -10.62 -30.06
CA PRO A 84 5.59 -10.85 -30.75
C PRO A 84 5.59 -10.52 -32.25
N ASP A 85 4.50 -10.86 -32.96
CA ASP A 85 4.39 -10.70 -34.41
C ASP A 85 3.31 -9.68 -34.82
N SER A 86 2.63 -9.08 -33.84
CA SER A 86 1.51 -8.18 -34.14
C SER A 86 1.25 -7.12 -33.07
N LEU A 87 0.63 -6.03 -33.49
CA LEU A 87 0.24 -4.92 -32.61
C LEU A 87 -1.25 -4.62 -32.79
N HIS A 88 -2.01 -4.74 -31.70
CA HIS A 88 -3.41 -4.32 -31.69
C HIS A 88 -3.51 -2.85 -31.32
N GLN A 89 -3.94 -2.00 -32.25
CA GLN A 89 -4.18 -0.58 -31.96
C GLN A 89 -5.29 -0.42 -30.92
N LEU A 90 -5.12 0.55 -30.02
CA LEU A 90 -6.04 0.86 -28.95
C LEU A 90 -6.71 2.21 -29.18
N ARG A 91 -8.04 2.23 -29.15
CA ARG A 91 -8.82 3.45 -29.00
C ARG A 91 -8.95 3.80 -27.52
N LEU A 92 -8.53 5.01 -27.14
CA LEU A 92 -8.70 5.49 -25.77
C LEU A 92 -10.12 5.94 -25.50
N THR A 93 -10.68 5.48 -24.39
CA THR A 93 -11.92 6.00 -23.80
C THR A 93 -11.65 7.29 -23.03
N ALA A 94 -12.70 8.05 -22.69
CA ALA A 94 -12.58 9.26 -21.85
C ALA A 94 -11.94 9.00 -20.47
N SER A 95 -11.98 7.75 -19.98
CA SER A 95 -11.35 7.34 -18.73
C SER A 95 -9.90 6.85 -18.89
N GLY A 96 -9.34 6.93 -20.11
CA GLY A 96 -7.98 6.52 -20.43
C GLY A 96 -7.79 5.02 -20.63
N HIS A 97 -8.86 4.23 -20.68
CA HIS A 97 -8.79 2.79 -20.94
C HIS A 97 -8.72 2.54 -22.45
N GLY A 98 -7.85 1.65 -22.88
CA GLY A 98 -7.69 1.29 -24.28
C GLY A 98 -8.60 0.14 -24.68
N ILE A 99 -9.35 0.30 -25.77
CA ILE A 99 -10.15 -0.75 -26.39
C ILE A 99 -9.45 -1.14 -27.71
N PRO A 100 -9.13 -2.43 -27.92
CA PRO A 100 -8.52 -2.86 -29.17
C PRO A 100 -9.47 -2.61 -30.34
N ILE A 101 -8.94 -2.02 -31.42
CA ILE A 101 -9.67 -1.68 -32.64
C ILE A 101 -8.92 -2.16 -33.88
N GLY A 102 -9.68 -2.40 -34.94
CA GLY A 102 -9.14 -2.69 -36.26
C GLY A 102 -8.47 -4.06 -36.37
N THR A 103 -7.80 -4.27 -37.50
CA THR A 103 -6.93 -5.41 -37.73
C THR A 103 -5.56 -5.16 -37.09
N PRO A 104 -4.91 -6.19 -36.52
CA PRO A 104 -3.58 -6.04 -35.94
C PRO A 104 -2.58 -5.66 -37.01
N TRP A 105 -1.64 -4.80 -36.64
CA TRP A 105 -0.50 -4.43 -37.48
C TRP A 105 0.55 -5.52 -37.41
N SER A 106 1.23 -5.83 -38.51
CA SER A 106 2.37 -6.75 -38.52
C SER A 106 3.62 -6.02 -38.04
N THR A 107 4.28 -6.52 -37.00
CA THR A 107 5.49 -5.89 -36.42
C THR A 107 6.79 -6.52 -36.92
N ASN A 108 6.73 -7.45 -37.88
CA ASN A 108 7.89 -8.22 -38.34
C ASN A 108 8.99 -7.34 -38.98
N GLU A 109 8.59 -6.23 -39.60
CA GLU A 109 9.50 -5.31 -40.29
C GLU A 109 9.90 -4.12 -39.39
N TRP A 110 9.34 -4.03 -38.18
CA TRP A 110 9.49 -2.86 -37.32
C TRP A 110 10.75 -2.96 -36.47
N GLU A 111 11.49 -1.86 -36.41
CA GLU A 111 12.57 -1.74 -35.42
C GLU A 111 11.97 -1.31 -34.08
N LEU A 112 11.56 -2.28 -33.27
CA LEU A 112 10.75 -2.06 -32.06
C LEU A 112 11.31 -0.99 -31.12
N ASP A 113 12.63 -0.88 -30.97
CA ASP A 113 13.25 0.10 -30.06
C ASP A 113 13.21 1.54 -30.60
N ALA A 114 13.11 1.72 -31.93
CA ALA A 114 12.95 3.01 -32.57
C ALA A 114 11.47 3.42 -32.63
N GLU A 115 10.56 2.46 -32.84
CA GLU A 115 9.14 2.72 -33.06
C GLU A 115 8.32 2.72 -31.76
N PHE A 116 8.71 1.92 -30.76
CA PHE A 116 7.96 1.79 -29.53
C PHE A 116 8.50 2.63 -28.39
N THR A 117 7.57 3.35 -27.79
CA THR A 117 7.76 4.05 -26.53
C THR A 117 6.95 3.36 -25.44
N LYS A 118 7.59 3.11 -24.28
CA LYS A 118 6.90 2.55 -23.14
C LYS A 118 5.88 3.53 -22.57
N VAL A 119 4.71 3.02 -22.24
CA VAL A 119 3.58 3.80 -21.75
C VAL A 119 3.53 3.78 -20.22
N ALA A 120 3.25 4.93 -19.61
CA ALA A 120 2.85 5.00 -18.21
C ALA A 120 1.38 4.62 -18.09
N THR A 121 1.10 3.60 -17.26
CA THR A 121 -0.25 3.13 -16.97
C THR A 121 -0.54 3.24 -15.47
N TRP A 122 -1.73 3.73 -15.11
CA TRP A 122 -2.20 3.83 -13.73
C TRP A 122 -3.45 2.96 -13.49
N GLY A 123 -3.62 2.48 -12.27
CA GLY A 123 -4.64 1.50 -11.89
C GLY A 123 -4.08 0.08 -11.77
N THR A 124 -4.78 -0.74 -10.98
CA THR A 124 -4.51 -2.17 -10.86
C THR A 124 -5.15 -2.89 -12.05
N LYS A 125 -4.51 -3.97 -12.54
CA LYS A 125 -5.13 -4.91 -13.48
C LYS A 125 -6.26 -5.65 -12.77
N ALA A 126 -7.41 -5.02 -12.59
CA ALA A 126 -8.58 -5.69 -12.05
C ALA A 126 -9.06 -6.71 -13.07
N PRO A 127 -9.47 -7.93 -12.66
CA PRO A 127 -9.88 -8.98 -13.58
C PRO A 127 -11.10 -8.61 -14.46
N GLN A 128 -11.85 -7.55 -14.12
CA GLN A 128 -13.02 -7.07 -14.86
C GLN A 128 -12.73 -5.88 -15.79
N HIS A 129 -11.57 -5.22 -15.65
CA HIS A 129 -11.17 -4.10 -16.51
C HIS A 129 -9.80 -4.45 -17.10
N HIS A 130 -9.81 -4.90 -18.35
CA HIS A 130 -8.66 -5.49 -19.03
C HIS A 130 -7.44 -4.57 -19.23
N THR A 131 -7.50 -3.29 -18.86
CA THR A 131 -6.39 -2.36 -19.07
C THR A 131 -6.27 -1.36 -17.93
N ALA A 132 -5.07 -1.17 -17.39
CA ALA A 132 -4.75 0.01 -16.60
C ALA A 132 -4.91 1.27 -17.48
N ALA A 133 -5.36 2.38 -16.90
CA ALA A 133 -5.56 3.63 -17.63
C ALA A 133 -4.23 4.16 -18.16
N ILE A 134 -4.17 4.39 -19.46
CA ILE A 134 -3.02 4.96 -20.18
C ILE A 134 -2.91 6.44 -19.84
N ARG A 135 -1.71 6.89 -19.48
CA ARG A 135 -1.43 8.29 -19.11
C ARG A 135 -0.56 9.03 -20.11
N GLY A 136 0.20 8.30 -20.93
CA GLY A 136 1.12 8.87 -21.91
C GLY A 136 2.43 8.09 -21.97
N ALA A 137 3.43 8.66 -22.65
CA ALA A 137 4.77 8.08 -22.62
C ALA A 137 5.36 8.11 -21.21
N GLN A 138 6.09 7.05 -20.83
CA GLN A 138 6.60 6.88 -19.48
C GLN A 138 7.53 8.03 -19.05
N TYR A 139 8.31 8.57 -19.99
CA TYR A 139 9.27 9.65 -19.72
C TYR A 139 8.63 11.05 -19.69
N GLU A 140 7.42 11.22 -20.27
CA GLU A 140 6.66 12.47 -20.26
C GLU A 140 5.66 12.54 -19.09
N THR A 141 5.28 11.39 -18.54
CA THR A 141 4.21 11.32 -17.53
C THR A 141 4.74 11.61 -16.12
N PHE A 142 4.22 12.68 -15.51
CA PHE A 142 4.45 12.99 -14.10
C PHE A 142 3.12 12.96 -13.31
N PRO A 143 3.08 12.36 -12.11
CA PRO A 143 4.14 11.59 -11.45
C PRO A 143 4.41 10.20 -12.08
N PRO A 144 5.66 9.68 -12.01
CA PRO A 144 5.95 8.31 -12.43
C PRO A 144 5.21 7.32 -11.53
N ASN A 145 4.77 6.18 -12.06
CA ASN A 145 4.08 5.19 -11.23
C ASN A 145 5.03 4.46 -10.25
N GLU A 146 6.30 4.28 -10.64
CA GLU A 146 7.31 3.53 -9.90
C GLU A 146 8.40 4.46 -9.35
N GLY A 147 9.26 3.95 -8.47
CA GLY A 147 10.39 4.70 -7.90
C GLY A 147 10.09 5.43 -6.58
N TRP A 148 8.90 5.24 -6.01
CA TRP A 148 8.54 5.81 -4.73
C TRP A 148 8.99 4.93 -3.58
N ILE A 149 9.51 5.55 -2.53
CA ILE A 149 9.89 4.88 -1.28
C ILE A 149 9.08 5.53 -0.17
N THR A 150 8.40 4.71 0.62
CA THR A 150 7.62 5.20 1.76
C THR A 150 8.53 5.67 2.89
N SER A 151 7.99 6.45 3.83
CA SER A 151 8.72 6.82 5.07
C SER A 151 9.19 5.63 5.91
N ARG A 152 8.68 4.42 5.63
CA ARG A 152 9.07 3.17 6.27
C ARG A 152 10.16 2.40 5.51
N GLY A 153 10.62 2.92 4.37
CA GLY A 153 11.63 2.29 3.51
C GLY A 153 11.07 1.30 2.49
N ASP A 154 9.77 1.02 2.51
CA ASP A 154 9.16 0.08 1.57
C ASP A 154 8.99 0.73 0.19
N PRO A 155 9.44 0.10 -0.91
CA PRO A 155 9.16 0.58 -2.26
C PRO A 155 7.67 0.43 -2.56
N ILE A 156 7.10 1.42 -3.24
CA ILE A 156 5.67 1.48 -3.55
C ILE A 156 5.44 1.97 -4.98
N LYS A 157 4.37 1.45 -5.60
CA LYS A 157 3.81 2.01 -6.83
C LYS A 157 2.62 2.89 -6.49
N LEU A 158 2.41 3.97 -7.23
CA LEU A 158 1.25 4.85 -7.03
C LEU A 158 -0.07 4.11 -7.24
N THR A 159 -0.09 3.15 -8.17
CA THR A 159 -1.26 2.27 -8.40
C THR A 159 -1.65 1.40 -7.21
N ASP A 160 -0.70 1.13 -6.30
CA ASP A 160 -0.91 0.26 -5.15
C ASP A 160 -1.26 1.06 -3.88
N LEU A 161 -1.33 2.39 -3.99
CA LEU A 161 -1.77 3.29 -2.92
C LEU A 161 -3.29 3.27 -2.81
N THR A 162 -3.79 2.38 -1.96
CA THR A 162 -5.18 2.44 -1.50
C THR A 162 -5.32 3.46 -0.36
N ILE A 163 -6.54 3.99 -0.15
CA ILE A 163 -6.85 4.83 1.02
C ILE A 163 -6.39 4.15 2.30
N ARG A 164 -6.67 2.85 2.46
CA ARG A 164 -6.22 2.05 3.61
C ARG A 164 -4.69 2.08 3.79
N ARG A 165 -3.93 1.93 2.71
CA ARG A 165 -2.47 1.95 2.75
C ARG A 165 -1.93 3.34 3.05
N MET A 166 -2.52 4.38 2.45
CA MET A 166 -2.21 5.77 2.80
C MET A 166 -2.48 6.04 4.27
N THR A 167 -3.68 5.71 4.78
CA THR A 167 -4.03 5.88 6.19
C THR A 167 -3.02 5.15 7.08
N LEU A 168 -2.62 3.93 6.75
CA LEU A 168 -1.61 3.20 7.52
C LEU A 168 -0.24 3.89 7.52
N LEU A 169 0.19 4.45 6.38
CA LEU A 169 1.46 5.16 6.25
C LEU A 169 1.46 6.49 7.03
N PHE A 170 0.34 7.22 7.00
CA PHE A 170 0.16 8.48 7.74
C PHE A 170 -0.23 8.27 9.22
N THR A 171 -0.68 7.07 9.60
CA THR A 171 -0.90 6.73 11.01
C THR A 171 0.46 6.54 11.65
N ASN A 172 0.91 7.58 12.37
CA ASN A 172 2.05 7.47 13.26
C ASN A 172 1.83 6.31 14.23
N LYS A 173 2.89 5.55 14.53
CA LYS A 173 2.87 4.62 15.66
C LYS A 173 2.64 5.46 16.92
N THR A 174 1.40 5.53 17.37
CA THR A 174 1.07 6.26 18.60
C THR A 174 1.73 5.52 19.75
N GLY A 175 2.49 6.26 20.56
CA GLY A 175 2.98 5.75 21.84
C GLY A 175 1.84 5.34 22.77
N PRO A 176 2.16 4.73 23.93
CA PRO A 176 1.16 4.40 24.93
C PRO A 176 0.34 5.64 25.33
N PRO A 177 -0.97 5.48 25.61
CA PRO A 177 -1.83 6.60 26.00
C PRO A 177 -1.30 7.37 27.22
N SER A 178 -1.55 8.68 27.26
CA SER A 178 -1.10 9.55 28.37
C SER A 178 -1.62 9.12 29.75
N CYS A 179 -2.75 8.42 29.81
CA CYS A 179 -3.31 7.90 31.06
C CYS A 179 -2.41 6.84 31.74
N GLN A 180 -1.55 6.15 30.99
CA GLN A 180 -0.58 5.19 31.54
C GLN A 180 0.28 5.84 32.62
N LYS A 181 0.96 6.94 32.27
CA LYS A 181 1.84 7.68 33.20
C LYS A 181 1.08 8.17 34.44
N LYS A 182 -0.17 8.58 34.26
CA LYS A 182 -1.01 9.09 35.37
C LYS A 182 -1.40 7.97 36.34
N TRP A 183 -1.72 6.79 35.83
CA TRP A 183 -2.01 5.63 36.66
C TRP A 183 -0.78 5.13 37.40
N ASP A 184 0.38 5.07 36.74
CA ASP A 184 1.65 4.71 37.38
C ASP A 184 1.96 5.65 38.55
N HIS A 185 1.77 6.97 38.37
CA HIS A 185 1.96 7.96 39.43
C HIS A 185 0.97 7.79 40.60
N ILE A 186 -0.31 7.49 40.33
CA ILE A 186 -1.35 7.38 41.35
C ILE A 186 -1.21 6.09 42.16
N LEU A 187 -1.05 4.96 41.48
CA LEU A 187 -1.02 3.65 42.12
C LEU A 187 0.35 3.32 42.69
N ARG A 188 1.41 4.01 42.23
CA ARG A 188 2.81 3.80 42.65
C ARG A 188 3.22 2.33 42.58
N SER A 189 2.66 1.61 41.59
CA SER A 189 2.80 0.17 41.41
C SER A 189 3.16 -0.13 39.97
N GLN A 190 3.93 -1.20 39.73
CA GLN A 190 4.19 -1.66 38.37
C GLN A 190 2.96 -2.34 37.78
N ILE A 191 2.27 -1.65 36.89
CA ILE A 191 1.13 -2.19 36.14
C ILE A 191 1.66 -2.84 34.87
N GLU A 192 1.28 -4.10 34.62
CA GLU A 192 1.60 -4.79 33.37
C GLU A 192 0.74 -4.24 32.21
N TRP A 193 1.06 -3.03 31.75
CA TRP A 193 0.30 -2.30 30.74
C TRP A 193 0.08 -3.08 29.44
N LYS A 194 1.02 -3.95 29.05
CA LYS A 194 0.86 -4.83 27.89
C LYS A 194 -0.37 -5.74 28.01
N LYS A 195 -0.66 -6.26 29.21
CA LYS A 195 -1.87 -7.07 29.46
C LYS A 195 -3.12 -6.20 29.43
N VAL A 196 -3.07 -5.01 30.03
CA VAL A 196 -4.18 -4.04 30.02
C VAL A 196 -4.54 -3.60 28.60
N TRP A 197 -3.56 -3.25 27.77
CA TRP A 197 -3.82 -2.84 26.39
C TRP A 197 -4.30 -3.99 25.50
N ARG A 198 -3.90 -5.23 25.82
CA ARG A 198 -4.41 -6.41 25.12
C ARG A 198 -5.89 -6.65 25.39
N THR A 199 -6.44 -6.25 26.55
CA THR A 199 -7.89 -6.41 26.80
C THR A 199 -8.74 -5.49 25.92
N LEU A 200 -8.17 -4.40 25.41
CA LEU A 200 -8.83 -3.51 24.43
C LEU A 200 -8.79 -4.07 23.00
N GLN A 201 -7.86 -4.98 22.71
CA GLN A 201 -7.71 -5.62 21.39
C GLN A 201 -8.55 -6.90 21.30
N ASN A 202 -9.81 -6.80 21.74
CA ASN A 202 -10.74 -7.92 21.74
C ASN A 202 -11.46 -8.03 20.38
N ALA A 203 -11.38 -9.19 19.73
CA ALA A 203 -12.12 -9.47 18.49
C ALA A 203 -13.65 -9.51 18.66
N PHE A 204 -14.15 -9.67 19.90
CA PHE A 204 -15.58 -9.75 20.23
C PHE A 204 -16.21 -8.41 20.60
N ALA A 205 -15.43 -7.32 20.69
CA ALA A 205 -15.93 -6.02 21.11
C ALA A 205 -15.72 -5.01 20.00
N ASN A 206 -16.79 -4.28 19.64
CA ASN A 206 -16.69 -3.17 18.71
C ASN A 206 -16.24 -1.87 19.46
N PRO A 207 -15.96 -0.77 18.73
CA PRO A 207 -15.59 0.51 19.36
C PRO A 207 -16.63 1.06 20.36
N TYR A 208 -17.92 0.75 20.18
CA TYR A 208 -18.97 1.15 21.12
C TYR A 208 -18.89 0.35 22.43
N ASP A 209 -18.67 -0.96 22.34
CA ASP A 209 -18.55 -1.86 23.50
C ASP A 209 -17.32 -1.51 24.35
N THR A 210 -16.23 -1.10 23.70
CA THR A 210 -14.99 -0.68 24.37
C THR A 210 -15.04 0.75 24.92
N LYS A 211 -16.05 1.57 24.56
CA LYS A 211 -16.17 2.97 25.02
C LYS A 211 -16.23 3.08 26.54
N THR A 212 -16.97 2.20 27.21
CA THR A 212 -17.06 2.18 28.68
C THR A 212 -15.73 1.78 29.31
N TRP A 213 -14.98 0.87 28.67
CA TRP A 213 -13.64 0.50 29.11
C TRP A 213 -12.65 1.67 28.98
N PHE A 214 -12.70 2.41 27.87
CA PHE A 214 -11.93 3.65 27.74
C PHE A 214 -12.31 4.67 28.81
N ARG A 215 -13.59 4.86 29.10
CA ARG A 215 -14.00 5.75 30.21
C ARG A 215 -13.43 5.29 31.54
N LEU A 216 -13.39 3.98 31.82
CA LEU A 216 -12.77 3.44 33.04
C LEU A 216 -11.26 3.75 33.09
N ILE A 217 -10.52 3.44 32.02
CA ILE A 217 -9.07 3.69 31.93
C ILE A 217 -8.76 5.19 32.00
N HIS A 218 -9.58 6.05 31.41
CA HIS A 218 -9.39 7.50 31.46
C HIS A 218 -9.96 8.14 32.74
N ARG A 219 -10.46 7.36 33.71
CA ARG A 219 -11.12 7.84 34.93
C ARG A 219 -12.33 8.75 34.67
N GLY A 220 -12.96 8.58 33.52
CA GLY A 220 -14.09 9.37 33.02
C GLY A 220 -15.46 8.73 33.28
N LEU A 221 -15.56 7.70 34.13
CA LEU A 221 -16.87 7.24 34.59
C LEU A 221 -17.49 8.30 35.50
N ARG A 222 -18.78 8.58 35.26
CA ARG A 222 -19.56 9.46 36.13
C ARG A 222 -19.90 8.71 37.41
N LEU A 223 -19.14 8.97 38.47
CA LEU A 223 -19.35 8.45 39.82
C LEU A 223 -19.73 9.60 40.76
N ASN A 224 -20.50 9.31 41.82
CA ASN A 224 -20.88 10.30 42.82
C ASN A 224 -19.66 11.00 43.44
N SER A 225 -18.52 10.32 43.59
CA SER A 225 -17.26 10.95 44.06
C SER A 225 -16.77 12.10 43.20
N ASN A 226 -17.03 12.04 41.89
CA ASN A 226 -16.52 12.99 40.91
C ASN A 226 -17.56 14.06 40.57
N ASP A 227 -18.85 13.79 40.83
CA ASP A 227 -19.93 14.71 40.56
C ASP A 227 -20.03 15.73 41.71
N LYS A 228 -19.69 17.00 41.45
CA LYS A 228 -19.73 18.06 42.47
C LYS A 228 -21.15 18.40 42.94
N SER A 229 -22.17 18.10 42.14
CA SER A 229 -23.56 18.46 42.43
C SER A 229 -24.23 17.57 43.49
N VAL A 230 -23.72 16.35 43.67
CA VAL A 230 -24.34 15.38 44.58
C VAL A 230 -23.77 15.55 45.99
N ALA A 231 -24.61 15.81 47.00
CA ALA A 231 -24.15 15.90 48.39
C ALA A 231 -23.67 14.53 48.91
N ASP A 232 -24.47 13.49 48.68
CA ASP A 232 -24.14 12.13 49.10
C ASP A 232 -23.14 11.45 48.13
N LYS A 233 -22.00 11.06 48.66
CA LYS A 233 -20.92 10.40 47.91
C LYS A 233 -20.96 8.88 48.02
N THR A 234 -21.97 8.30 48.66
CA THR A 234 -22.13 6.84 48.75
C THR A 234 -22.35 6.21 47.37
N CYS A 235 -22.04 4.92 47.28
CA CYS A 235 -22.24 4.13 46.07
C CYS A 235 -23.72 3.99 45.75
N ARG A 236 -24.13 4.34 44.53
CA ARG A 236 -25.50 4.17 44.03
C ARG A 236 -26.02 2.74 44.04
N LEU A 237 -25.12 1.75 44.06
CA LEU A 237 -25.48 0.34 43.97
C LEU A 237 -25.58 -0.31 45.36
N CYS A 238 -24.50 -0.23 46.16
CA CYS A 238 -24.50 -0.87 47.48
C CYS A 238 -24.87 0.08 48.63
N GLN A 239 -24.86 1.40 48.41
CA GLN A 239 -25.20 2.43 49.40
C GLN A 239 -24.37 2.42 50.70
N THR A 240 -23.30 1.62 50.78
CA THR A 240 -22.51 1.44 52.01
C THR A 240 -21.24 2.27 52.05
N THR A 241 -20.50 2.34 50.95
CA THR A 241 -19.18 2.99 50.90
C THR A 241 -19.15 4.08 49.85
N ARG A 242 -18.21 5.01 49.97
CA ARG A 242 -17.99 6.07 48.97
C ARG A 242 -17.81 5.50 47.56
N GLU A 243 -18.59 5.99 46.61
CA GLU A 243 -18.50 5.55 45.21
C GLU A 243 -17.15 5.97 44.64
N SER A 244 -16.33 5.04 44.14
CA SER A 244 -15.06 5.35 43.50
C SER A 244 -14.74 4.30 42.45
N HIS A 245 -13.79 4.59 41.54
CA HIS A 245 -13.39 3.63 40.51
C HIS A 245 -12.86 2.32 41.13
N ALA A 246 -12.14 2.42 42.25
CA ALA A 246 -11.66 1.26 43.00
C ALA A 246 -12.82 0.51 43.66
N HIS A 247 -13.76 1.23 44.28
CA HIS A 247 -14.93 0.60 44.92
C HIS A 247 -15.78 -0.17 43.92
N LEU A 248 -15.93 0.28 42.67
CA LEU A 248 -16.69 -0.49 41.67
C LEU A 248 -16.19 -1.93 41.59
N LEU A 249 -14.87 -2.17 41.67
CA LEU A 249 -14.27 -3.51 41.60
C LEU A 249 -14.61 -4.39 42.81
N THR A 250 -14.85 -3.81 43.98
CA THR A 250 -15.13 -4.53 45.22
C THR A 250 -16.59 -4.42 45.69
N CYS A 251 -17.42 -3.64 45.00
CA CYS A 251 -18.83 -3.45 45.31
C CYS A 251 -19.59 -4.78 45.32
N SER A 252 -20.31 -5.06 46.41
CA SER A 252 -21.04 -6.32 46.62
C SER A 252 -22.05 -6.61 45.51
N ARG A 253 -22.88 -5.62 45.17
CA ARG A 253 -23.90 -5.72 44.11
C ARG A 253 -23.28 -5.98 42.72
N LEU A 254 -22.16 -5.34 42.40
CA LEU A 254 -21.46 -5.61 41.14
C LEU A 254 -20.75 -6.96 41.15
N ASN A 255 -20.30 -7.43 42.30
CA ASN A 255 -19.64 -8.72 42.41
C ASN A 255 -20.62 -9.88 42.08
N GLU A 256 -21.86 -9.79 42.54
CA GLU A 256 -22.94 -10.72 42.18
C GLU A 256 -23.16 -10.75 40.66
N LEU A 257 -23.31 -9.57 40.05
CA LEU A 257 -23.47 -9.45 38.60
C LEU A 257 -22.26 -10.02 37.85
N ARG A 258 -21.03 -9.73 38.29
CA ARG A 258 -19.81 -10.29 37.68
C ARG A 258 -19.79 -11.80 37.73
N ARG A 259 -20.19 -12.41 38.84
CA ARG A 259 -20.26 -13.88 38.95
C ARG A 259 -21.23 -14.46 37.93
N LEU A 260 -22.40 -13.85 37.75
CA LEU A 260 -23.38 -14.27 36.75
C LEU A 260 -22.86 -14.11 35.31
N VAL A 261 -22.25 -12.97 34.98
CA VAL A 261 -21.67 -12.72 33.66
C VAL A 261 -20.52 -13.68 33.38
N LEU A 262 -19.64 -13.92 34.36
CA LEU A 262 -18.55 -14.88 34.22
C LEU A 262 -19.07 -16.31 34.05
N LYS A 263 -20.17 -16.68 34.72
CA LYS A 263 -20.83 -17.97 34.52
C LYS A 263 -21.36 -18.08 33.09
N LEU A 264 -22.11 -17.10 32.62
CA LEU A 264 -22.61 -17.04 31.23
C LEU A 264 -21.48 -17.11 30.20
N LEU A 265 -20.41 -16.34 30.37
CA LEU A 265 -19.27 -16.35 29.47
C LEU A 265 -18.56 -17.71 29.47
N LYS A 266 -18.36 -18.32 30.65
CA LYS A 266 -17.80 -19.68 30.74
C LYS A 266 -18.71 -20.68 30.02
N ASP A 267 -20.02 -20.64 30.26
CA ASP A 267 -20.97 -21.57 29.63
C ASP A 267 -21.00 -21.40 28.10
N HIS A 268 -20.98 -20.17 27.59
CA HIS A 268 -20.95 -19.91 26.14
C HIS A 268 -19.60 -20.28 25.50
N LEU A 269 -18.47 -19.99 26.15
CA LEU A 269 -17.14 -20.37 25.66
C LEU A 269 -16.95 -21.89 25.70
N LEU A 270 -17.51 -22.57 26.70
CA LEU A 270 -17.49 -24.04 26.80
C LEU A 270 -18.42 -24.68 25.76
N ARG A 271 -19.59 -24.08 25.45
CA ARG A 271 -20.48 -24.55 24.38
C ARG A 271 -19.82 -24.44 22.99
N ARG A 272 -19.06 -23.37 22.72
CA ARG A 272 -18.28 -23.25 21.46
C ARG A 272 -17.10 -24.21 21.36
N ARG A 273 -16.60 -24.73 22.49
CA ARG A 273 -15.56 -25.77 22.51
C ARG A 273 -16.11 -27.20 22.41
N ARG A 274 -17.42 -27.41 22.53
CA ARG A 274 -18.01 -28.69 22.19
C ARG A 274 -18.09 -28.77 20.66
N PRO A 275 -17.52 -29.80 20.03
CA PRO A 275 -17.78 -30.02 18.62
C PRO A 275 -19.30 -30.19 18.42
N PRO A 276 -19.86 -29.74 17.28
CA PRO A 276 -21.27 -29.91 16.98
C PRO A 276 -21.70 -31.36 17.21
N GLU A 277 -22.94 -31.56 17.66
CA GLU A 277 -23.49 -32.86 18.06
C GLU A 277 -23.35 -33.94 16.97
N ALA A 278 -23.25 -33.52 15.70
CA ALA A 278 -22.95 -34.35 14.53
C ALA A 278 -21.55 -35.00 14.50
N LEU A 279 -20.63 -34.62 15.39
CA LEU A 279 -19.26 -35.19 15.48
C LEU A 279 -19.07 -36.09 16.70
N ARG A 280 -20.12 -36.35 17.50
CA ARG A 280 -20.04 -37.34 18.58
C ARG A 280 -20.16 -38.75 17.99
N GLY A 281 -19.04 -39.48 17.97
CA GLY A 281 -18.96 -40.88 17.52
C GLY A 281 -17.98 -41.14 16.38
N GLN A 282 -17.32 -40.11 15.85
CA GLN A 282 -16.22 -40.30 14.88
C GLN A 282 -14.89 -40.09 15.60
N ASP A 283 -14.12 -41.16 15.75
CA ASP A 283 -12.73 -41.13 16.21
C ASP A 283 -11.85 -40.46 15.14
N LEU A 284 -11.91 -39.14 15.08
CA LEU A 284 -11.02 -38.36 14.23
C LEU A 284 -9.75 -37.99 15.01
N PRO A 285 -8.55 -38.24 14.46
CA PRO A 285 -7.30 -37.97 15.12
C PRO A 285 -7.18 -36.48 15.44
N ARG A 286 -6.65 -36.19 16.64
CA ARG A 286 -6.56 -34.88 17.32
C ARG A 286 -6.01 -33.73 16.45
N GLY A 287 -5.33 -34.03 15.35
CA GLY A 287 -4.78 -33.05 14.40
C GLY A 287 -5.82 -32.36 13.51
N GLU A 288 -6.91 -33.03 13.12
CA GLU A 288 -7.89 -32.48 12.16
C GLU A 288 -8.92 -31.55 12.83
N LEU A 289 -9.22 -31.76 14.11
CA LEU A 289 -10.11 -30.89 14.89
C LEU A 289 -9.57 -29.46 15.03
N LEU A 290 -8.23 -29.28 15.04
CA LEU A 290 -7.59 -27.97 15.13
C LEU A 290 -7.62 -27.22 13.78
N ALA A 291 -7.53 -27.92 12.65
CA ALA A 291 -7.60 -27.32 11.32
C ALA A 291 -8.99 -26.72 11.04
N ASN A 292 -10.05 -27.42 11.46
CA ASN A 292 -11.43 -26.96 11.28
C ASN A 292 -11.81 -25.77 12.17
N LEU A 293 -11.21 -25.65 13.36
CA LEU A 293 -11.40 -24.48 14.23
C LEU A 293 -10.67 -23.22 13.71
N GLN A 294 -9.56 -23.38 12.97
CA GLN A 294 -8.85 -22.25 12.34
C GLN A 294 -9.62 -21.69 11.14
N LEU A 295 -10.27 -22.54 10.35
CA LEU A 295 -11.05 -22.13 9.17
C LEU A 295 -12.31 -21.32 9.54
N ALA A 296 -12.93 -21.58 10.70
CA ALA A 296 -14.09 -20.83 11.17
C ALA A 296 -13.75 -19.42 11.71
N GLY A 297 -12.48 -19.15 12.04
CA GLY A 297 -12.01 -17.85 12.55
C GLY A 297 -11.39 -16.93 11.49
N SER A 298 -11.11 -17.45 10.29
CA SER A 298 -10.41 -16.72 9.22
C SER A 298 -11.36 -16.22 8.13
N GLY A 299 -12.32 -15.39 8.51
CA GLY A 299 -13.12 -14.56 7.58
C GLY A 299 -12.38 -13.30 7.09
N VAL A 300 -11.05 -13.25 7.17
CA VAL A 300 -10.22 -12.17 6.61
C VAL A 300 -9.23 -12.82 5.65
N ARG A 301 -9.52 -12.73 4.36
CA ARG A 301 -8.60 -13.13 3.30
C ARG A 301 -7.36 -12.23 3.35
N SER A 302 -6.26 -12.75 3.88
CA SER A 302 -4.91 -12.29 3.57
C SER A 302 -4.21 -13.43 2.84
N ALA A 303 -3.86 -13.19 1.57
CA ALA A 303 -3.11 -14.11 0.73
C ALA A 303 -1.73 -14.45 1.35
N PRO A 304 -1.15 -15.63 1.04
CA PRO A 304 0.06 -16.09 1.71
C PRO A 304 1.28 -15.33 1.18
N HIS A 305 2.06 -14.80 2.13
CA HIS A 305 3.39 -14.26 1.90
C HIS A 305 4.35 -15.44 1.64
N ALA A 306 4.78 -15.62 0.39
CA ALA A 306 5.83 -16.55 0.05
C ALA A 306 7.14 -16.09 0.70
N ALA A 307 7.64 -16.88 1.66
CA ALA A 307 9.00 -16.80 2.12
C ALA A 307 9.92 -17.31 1.00
N ARG A 308 10.75 -16.45 0.42
CA ARG A 308 11.94 -16.88 -0.32
C ARG A 308 13.16 -16.63 0.54
N ARG A 309 13.78 -17.73 0.97
CA ARG A 309 15.16 -17.79 1.44
C ARG A 309 16.09 -17.48 0.26
N ARG A 310 16.93 -16.46 0.39
CA ARG A 310 18.40 -16.46 0.29
C ARG A 310 18.86 -15.01 0.35
#